data_AF-A0A7G5LZ75-F1
#
_entry.id   AF-A0A7G5LZ75-F1
#
_cell.length_a   1.000
_cell.length_b   1.000
_cell.length_c   1.000
_cell.angle_alpha   90.00
_cell.angle_beta   90.00
_cell.angle_gamma   90.00
#
_symmetry.space_group_name_H-M   'P 1'
#
loop_
_entity.id
_entity.type
_entity.pdbx_description
1 polymer ?
#
loop_
_entity_poly.entity_id
_entity_poly.type
_entity_poly.pdbx_seq_one_letter_code
_entity_poly.pdbx_strand_id
1 'polypeptide(L)'
;MAQTAMTHMVRAKQWVRIPTVPTAAWSQLSFSNYPPEHQWSSTNHFRNFVYFVSPPGSRHNYGDMEPVTVRTVAFGAIPVEAVVQISQRRGPDGLPIGLTFTTDHDVDTGTPGVVVNFYHDSQIDDVLWVKVLAVKVDGKDLRLAGQCRTVRPAKLSVLGDGGGDLSETEMDLSKHYRVAVGGRLAGTVDVPAFSGCVTKSGDDVSRLVTATVSGPGNPIKLQVSAGICTKKSPLGGLPPAPGESTPEAAGCEMDQLPAEFPYPKRGD
;
A
#
# COMPACT_ATOMS: atom_id res chain seq x y z
N MET A 1 8.15 6.96 -4.64
CA MET A 1 7.18 6.80 -3.56
C MET A 1 7.44 5.51 -2.82
N ALA A 2 7.38 5.53 -1.50
CA ALA A 2 7.51 4.35 -0.66
C ALA A 2 6.33 4.27 0.33
N GLN A 3 5.84 3.07 0.66
CA GLN A 3 4.67 2.89 1.53
C GLN A 3 4.93 1.85 2.62
N THR A 4 4.51 2.12 3.87
CA THR A 4 4.38 1.11 4.93
C THR A 4 2.92 0.80 5.18
N ALA A 5 2.62 -0.43 5.60
CA ALA A 5 1.24 -0.87 5.88
C ALA A 5 1.15 -1.63 7.20
N MET A 6 0.04 -1.46 7.92
CA MET A 6 -0.33 -2.29 9.06
C MET A 6 -1.76 -2.80 8.88
N THR A 7 -1.98 -4.10 9.00
CA THR A 7 -3.30 -4.74 8.88
C THR A 7 -3.70 -5.45 10.16
N HIS A 8 -5.01 -5.47 10.48
CA HIS A 8 -5.55 -6.21 11.62
C HIS A 8 -6.65 -7.20 11.23
N MET A 9 -6.56 -8.42 11.77
CA MET A 9 -7.52 -9.50 11.52
C MET A 9 -8.51 -9.64 12.67
N VAL A 10 -9.80 -9.40 12.40
CA VAL A 10 -10.87 -9.26 13.43
C VAL A 10 -11.05 -10.50 14.31
N ARG A 11 -10.83 -11.71 13.78
CA ARG A 11 -11.01 -12.97 14.55
C ARG A 11 -9.85 -13.30 15.50
N ALA A 12 -8.68 -12.69 15.33
CA ALA A 12 -7.51 -12.98 16.15
C ALA A 12 -6.89 -11.73 16.83
N LYS A 13 -7.40 -10.53 16.52
CA LYS A 13 -6.86 -9.23 16.95
C LYS A 13 -5.34 -9.11 16.76
N GLN A 14 -4.86 -9.48 15.58
CA GLN A 14 -3.42 -9.51 15.27
C GLN A 14 -3.04 -8.42 14.32
N TRP A 15 -1.98 -7.70 14.66
CA TRP A 15 -1.41 -6.64 13.86
C TRP A 15 -0.17 -7.15 13.15
N VAL A 16 -0.14 -6.97 11.84
CA VAL A 16 1.02 -7.28 11.02
C VAL A 16 1.52 -6.00 10.41
N ARG A 17 2.81 -5.72 10.58
CA ARG A 17 3.50 -4.63 9.91
C ARG A 17 4.22 -5.16 8.69
N ILE A 18 3.95 -4.54 7.55
CA ILE A 18 4.65 -4.77 6.29
C ILE A 18 5.81 -3.76 6.23
N PRO A 19 7.02 -4.18 5.84
CA PRO A 19 8.13 -3.26 5.63
C PRO A 19 7.79 -2.20 4.56
N THR A 20 8.57 -1.13 4.54
CA THR A 20 8.45 -0.11 3.48
C THR A 20 8.70 -0.75 2.12
N VAL A 21 7.78 -0.53 1.17
CA VAL A 21 7.91 -1.04 -0.20
C VAL A 21 8.03 0.13 -1.17
N PRO A 22 9.10 0.17 -2.00
CA PRO A 22 9.21 1.15 -3.07
C PRO A 22 8.20 0.84 -4.18
N THR A 23 7.68 1.90 -4.78
CA THR A 23 6.74 1.81 -5.89
C THR A 23 7.18 2.70 -7.03
N ALA A 24 6.96 2.22 -8.25
CA ALA A 24 7.02 3.06 -9.44
C ALA A 24 5.68 3.76 -9.57
N ALA A 25 5.71 5.07 -9.80
CA ALA A 25 4.49 5.85 -9.90
C ALA A 25 4.53 6.80 -11.08
N TRP A 26 3.36 6.99 -11.68
CA TRP A 26 3.13 7.99 -12.70
C TRP A 26 1.99 8.91 -12.26
N SER A 27 2.23 10.20 -12.31
CA SER A 27 1.27 11.22 -11.91
C SER A 27 0.77 11.96 -13.14
N GLN A 28 -0.53 11.89 -13.37
CA GLN A 28 -1.21 12.75 -14.32
C GLN A 28 -1.74 13.97 -13.56
N LEU A 29 -1.35 15.16 -14.01
CA LEU A 29 -1.76 16.44 -13.45
C LEU A 29 -2.53 17.23 -14.51
N SER A 30 -3.67 17.76 -14.12
CA SER A 30 -4.45 18.71 -14.94
C SER A 30 -4.96 19.84 -14.08
N PHE A 31 -5.31 20.95 -14.72
CA PHE A 31 -5.59 22.22 -14.05
C PHE A 31 -6.91 22.79 -14.55
N SER A 32 -7.75 23.23 -13.61
CA SER A 32 -8.92 24.06 -13.88
C SER A 32 -8.65 25.45 -13.30
N ASN A 33 -8.77 26.49 -14.12
CA ASN A 33 -8.67 27.89 -13.66
C ASN A 33 -10.06 28.51 -13.67
N TYR A 34 -10.36 29.31 -12.65
CA TYR A 34 -11.67 29.90 -12.49
C TYR A 34 -11.63 31.43 -12.60
N PRO A 35 -12.76 32.06 -12.96
CA PRO A 35 -12.84 33.51 -12.99
C PRO A 35 -12.83 34.11 -11.56
N PRO A 36 -12.55 35.41 -11.40
CA PRO A 36 -12.34 36.04 -10.08
C PRO A 36 -13.51 35.95 -9.11
N GLU A 37 -14.74 35.76 -9.59
CA GLU A 37 -15.94 35.60 -8.77
C GLU A 37 -16.08 34.20 -8.13
N HIS A 38 -15.28 33.23 -8.58
CA HIS A 38 -15.29 31.88 -8.02
C HIS A 38 -14.48 31.84 -6.71
N GLN A 39 -14.91 31.00 -5.76
CA GLN A 39 -14.25 30.90 -4.45
C GLN A 39 -12.79 30.40 -4.52
N TRP A 40 -12.46 29.65 -5.57
CA TRP A 40 -11.12 29.13 -5.84
C TRP A 40 -10.55 29.82 -7.07
N SER A 41 -9.25 30.11 -7.05
CA SER A 41 -8.53 30.59 -8.25
C SER A 41 -8.25 29.44 -9.22
N SER A 42 -7.91 28.26 -8.71
CA SER A 42 -7.70 27.07 -9.51
C SER A 42 -7.94 25.77 -8.73
N THR A 43 -8.13 24.67 -9.46
CA THR A 43 -8.07 23.30 -8.95
C THR A 43 -6.99 22.53 -9.70
N ASN A 44 -6.09 21.91 -8.95
CA ASN A 44 -5.12 20.94 -9.44
C ASN A 44 -5.73 19.54 -9.28
N HIS A 45 -5.99 18.86 -10.39
CA HIS A 45 -6.51 17.49 -10.40
C HIS A 45 -5.35 16.50 -10.54
N PHE A 46 -5.09 15.73 -9.49
CA PHE A 46 -4.06 14.70 -9.49
C PHE A 46 -4.67 13.32 -9.65
N ARG A 47 -4.11 12.56 -10.59
CA ARG A 47 -4.37 11.14 -10.74
C ARG A 47 -3.06 10.37 -10.78
N ASN A 48 -2.77 9.64 -9.72
CA ASN A 48 -1.54 8.86 -9.61
C ASN A 48 -1.82 7.38 -9.86
N PHE A 49 -0.94 6.76 -10.63
CA PHE A 49 -0.96 5.34 -10.92
C PHE A 49 0.29 4.73 -10.29
N VAL A 50 0.09 3.82 -9.33
CA VAL A 50 1.18 3.25 -8.54
C VAL A 50 1.33 1.77 -8.86
N TYR A 51 2.56 1.34 -9.06
CA TYR A 51 2.92 -0.02 -9.43
C TYR A 51 3.94 -0.57 -8.44
N PHE A 52 3.72 -1.80 -7.97
CA PHE A 52 4.72 -2.49 -7.18
C PHE A 52 5.94 -2.82 -8.05
N VAL A 53 7.12 -2.57 -7.52
CA VAL A 53 8.39 -2.95 -8.16
C VAL A 53 8.63 -4.41 -7.82
N SER A 54 8.64 -5.28 -8.83
CA SER A 54 8.77 -6.71 -8.60
C SER A 54 10.19 -7.09 -8.18
N PRO A 55 10.34 -8.08 -7.28
CA PRO A 55 11.65 -8.50 -6.81
C PRO A 55 12.48 -9.24 -7.88
N PRO A 56 13.81 -9.32 -7.72
CA PRO A 56 14.68 -10.04 -8.65
C PRO A 56 14.21 -11.48 -8.90
N GLY A 57 14.22 -11.91 -10.16
CA GLY A 57 13.77 -13.25 -10.56
C GLY A 57 12.24 -13.41 -10.65
N SER A 58 11.46 -12.36 -10.41
CA SER A 58 10.03 -12.36 -10.68
C SER A 58 9.73 -12.59 -12.16
N ARG A 59 8.60 -13.26 -12.44
CA ARG A 59 8.11 -13.45 -13.80
C ARG A 59 7.84 -12.12 -14.52
N HIS A 60 7.45 -11.10 -13.76
CA HIS A 60 7.06 -9.79 -14.27
C HIS A 60 7.91 -8.71 -13.61
N ASN A 61 8.20 -7.65 -14.36
CA ASN A 61 9.01 -6.52 -13.89
C ASN A 61 8.30 -5.64 -12.85
N TYR A 62 6.98 -5.56 -12.93
CA TYR A 62 6.13 -4.78 -12.03
C TYR A 62 4.86 -5.56 -11.69
N GLY A 63 4.25 -5.21 -10.55
CA GLY A 63 2.96 -5.73 -10.10
C GLY A 63 3.02 -6.76 -8.97
N ASP A 64 4.21 -7.14 -8.50
CA ASP A 64 4.38 -8.07 -7.39
C ASP A 64 5.21 -7.38 -6.29
N MET A 65 4.78 -7.43 -5.03
CA MET A 65 5.62 -6.95 -3.93
C MET A 65 6.72 -7.96 -3.61
N GLU A 66 7.81 -7.48 -2.99
CA GLU A 66 8.74 -8.35 -2.27
C GLU A 66 7.95 -9.23 -1.29
N PRO A 67 8.21 -10.55 -1.23
CA PRO A 67 7.64 -11.40 -0.20
C PRO A 67 7.99 -10.91 1.20
N VAL A 68 6.98 -10.80 2.05
CA VAL A 68 7.13 -10.31 3.42
C VAL A 68 6.89 -11.42 4.42
N THR A 69 7.75 -11.50 5.43
CA THR A 69 7.57 -12.44 6.54
C THR A 69 6.63 -11.84 7.57
N VAL A 70 5.48 -12.47 7.73
CA VAL A 70 4.46 -12.16 8.70
C VAL A 70 4.60 -13.10 9.89
N ARG A 71 4.72 -12.55 11.09
CA ARG A 71 4.73 -13.32 12.34
C ARG A 71 3.45 -13.04 13.11
N THR A 72 2.74 -14.10 13.44
CA THR A 72 1.44 -14.04 14.09
C THR A 72 1.20 -15.27 14.97
N VAL A 73 0.01 -15.42 15.57
CA VAL A 73 -0.35 -16.66 16.28
C VAL A 73 -1.63 -17.30 15.75
N ALA A 74 -1.61 -18.57 15.40
CA ALA A 74 -2.83 -19.33 15.15
C ALA A 74 -3.52 -19.67 16.48
N PHE A 75 -4.85 -19.61 16.50
CA PHE A 75 -5.69 -19.96 17.66
C PHE A 75 -5.28 -19.25 18.97
N GLY A 76 -4.75 -18.04 18.87
CA GLY A 76 -4.38 -17.21 20.02
C GLY A 76 -3.10 -17.61 20.76
N ALA A 77 -2.44 -18.72 20.41
CA ALA A 77 -1.28 -19.20 21.17
C ALA A 77 -0.18 -19.85 20.32
N ILE A 78 -0.49 -20.39 19.14
CA ILE A 78 0.47 -21.17 18.36
C ILE A 78 1.26 -20.23 17.45
N PRO A 79 2.59 -20.08 17.59
CA PRO A 79 3.38 -19.22 16.72
C PRO A 79 3.26 -19.62 15.26
N VAL A 80 3.02 -18.65 14.38
CA VAL A 80 2.97 -18.82 12.94
C VAL A 80 3.89 -17.81 12.28
N GLU A 81 4.75 -18.30 11.39
CA GLU A 81 5.53 -17.48 10.47
C GLU A 81 5.06 -17.79 9.04
N ALA A 82 4.52 -16.80 8.35
CA ALA A 82 4.06 -16.94 6.97
C ALA A 82 4.83 -15.99 6.05
N VAL A 83 5.28 -16.48 4.90
CA VAL A 83 5.82 -15.63 3.83
C VAL A 83 4.67 -15.30 2.90
N VAL A 84 4.31 -14.03 2.81
CA VAL A 84 3.16 -13.53 2.05
C VAL A 84 3.64 -12.66 0.91
N GLN A 85 3.04 -12.79 -0.26
CA GLN A 85 3.24 -11.88 -1.38
C GLN A 85 1.90 -11.27 -1.80
N ILE A 86 1.91 -9.96 -2.00
CA ILE A 86 0.78 -9.20 -2.52
C ILE A 86 1.10 -8.84 -3.98
N SER A 87 0.12 -9.00 -4.86
CA SER A 87 0.25 -8.69 -6.28
C SER A 87 -0.92 -7.84 -6.77
N GLN A 88 -0.66 -6.91 -7.68
CA GLN A 88 -1.71 -6.15 -8.37
C GLN A 88 -2.49 -7.04 -9.34
N ARG A 89 -3.73 -6.65 -9.62
CA ARG A 89 -4.46 -7.22 -10.75
C ARG A 89 -3.74 -6.90 -12.06
N ARG A 90 -3.93 -7.75 -13.06
CA ARG A 90 -3.34 -7.61 -14.39
C ARG A 90 -4.43 -7.51 -15.45
N GLY A 91 -4.16 -6.76 -16.51
CA GLY A 91 -5.01 -6.65 -17.68
C GLY A 91 -4.96 -7.91 -18.57
N PRO A 92 -5.77 -7.96 -19.64
CA PRO A 92 -5.73 -9.05 -20.63
C PRO A 92 -4.38 -9.22 -21.33
N ASP A 93 -3.60 -8.14 -21.39
CA ASP A 93 -2.22 -8.09 -21.91
C ASP A 93 -1.16 -8.60 -20.92
N GLY A 94 -1.56 -8.97 -19.71
CA GLY A 94 -0.66 -9.42 -18.65
C GLY A 94 0.10 -8.30 -17.93
N LEU A 95 -0.13 -7.03 -18.30
CA LEU A 95 0.47 -5.88 -17.63
C LEU A 95 -0.24 -5.61 -16.30
N PRO A 96 0.48 -5.14 -15.26
CA PRO A 96 -0.16 -4.76 -14.01
C PRO A 96 -1.06 -3.54 -14.23
N ILE A 97 -2.20 -3.51 -13.55
CA ILE A 97 -3.05 -2.32 -13.48
C ILE A 97 -2.64 -1.58 -12.21
N GLY A 98 -2.26 -0.32 -12.37
CA GLY A 98 -1.79 0.52 -11.27
C GLY A 98 -2.89 0.80 -10.25
N LEU A 99 -2.52 0.83 -8.97
CA LEU A 99 -3.38 1.37 -7.92
C LEU A 99 -3.58 2.86 -8.22
N THR A 100 -4.84 3.29 -8.30
CA THR A 100 -5.17 4.68 -8.64
C THR A 100 -5.43 5.48 -7.38
N PHE A 101 -4.74 6.61 -7.26
CA PHE A 101 -5.02 7.65 -6.26
C PHE A 101 -5.58 8.85 -7.01
N THR A 102 -6.69 9.39 -6.53
CA THR A 102 -7.24 10.65 -7.04
C THR A 102 -7.33 11.64 -5.91
N THR A 103 -6.85 12.85 -6.16
CA THR A 103 -6.82 13.96 -5.20
C THR A 103 -7.05 15.24 -5.98
N ASP A 104 -8.02 16.03 -5.54
CA ASP A 104 -8.16 17.41 -5.98
C ASP A 104 -7.52 18.34 -4.96
N HIS A 105 -6.87 19.39 -5.44
CA HIS A 105 -6.23 20.41 -4.62
C HIS A 105 -6.68 21.78 -5.12
N ASP A 106 -7.55 22.42 -4.36
CA ASP A 106 -8.03 23.75 -4.64
C ASP A 106 -7.06 24.80 -4.07
N VAL A 107 -6.86 25.87 -4.84
CA VAL A 107 -5.99 26.99 -4.49
C VAL A 107 -6.78 28.28 -4.62
N ASP A 108 -6.77 29.10 -3.56
CA ASP A 108 -7.24 30.48 -3.60
C ASP A 108 -6.08 31.46 -3.42
N THR A 109 -6.01 32.43 -4.33
CA THR A 109 -5.04 33.52 -4.36
C THR A 109 -5.72 34.90 -4.41
N GLY A 110 -7.03 34.97 -4.13
CA GLY A 110 -7.84 36.18 -4.21
C GLY A 110 -7.43 37.28 -3.22
N THR A 111 -6.73 36.94 -2.14
CA THR A 111 -6.17 37.91 -1.20
C THR A 111 -4.66 38.11 -1.46
N PRO A 112 -4.20 39.34 -1.76
CA PRO A 112 -2.79 39.60 -2.02
C PRO A 112 -1.88 39.14 -0.87
N GLY A 113 -0.92 38.28 -1.18
CA GLY A 113 0.04 37.75 -0.20
C GLY A 113 -0.48 36.57 0.63
N VAL A 114 -1.69 36.08 0.38
CA VAL A 114 -2.27 34.90 1.04
C VAL A 114 -2.59 33.85 -0.02
N VAL A 115 -2.14 32.61 0.22
CA VAL A 115 -2.48 31.45 -0.60
C VAL A 115 -3.17 30.44 0.31
N VAL A 116 -4.46 30.20 0.07
CA VAL A 116 -5.21 29.16 0.77
C VAL A 116 -5.15 27.89 -0.06
N ASN A 117 -4.76 26.79 0.59
CA ASN A 117 -4.72 25.46 -0.01
C ASN A 117 -5.80 24.60 0.63
N PHE A 118 -6.57 23.89 -0.18
CA PHE A 118 -7.52 22.90 0.27
C PHE A 118 -7.29 21.58 -0.48
N TYR A 119 -6.92 20.54 0.25
CA TYR A 119 -6.77 19.20 -0.30
C TYR A 119 -8.03 18.40 -0.02
N HIS A 120 -8.63 17.85 -1.07
CA HIS A 120 -9.75 16.92 -0.95
C HIS A 120 -9.27 15.55 -0.48
N ASP A 121 -10.21 14.78 0.08
CA ASP A 121 -9.94 13.40 0.47
C ASP A 121 -9.44 12.59 -0.72
N SER A 122 -8.50 11.69 -0.44
CA SER A 122 -7.90 10.82 -1.44
C SER A 122 -8.27 9.39 -1.16
N GLN A 123 -8.73 8.66 -2.17
CA GLN A 123 -9.16 7.29 -1.99
C GLN A 123 -8.40 6.32 -2.89
N ILE A 124 -8.24 5.10 -2.38
CA ILE A 124 -7.90 3.92 -3.19
C ILE A 124 -9.00 2.90 -2.98
N ASP A 125 -9.73 2.60 -4.05
CA ASP A 125 -10.66 1.49 -4.14
C ASP A 125 -10.19 0.55 -5.25
N ASP A 126 -9.48 -0.51 -4.89
CA ASP A 126 -8.94 -1.47 -5.86
C ASP A 126 -8.96 -2.89 -5.28
N VAL A 127 -8.38 -3.83 -6.02
CA VAL A 127 -8.27 -5.21 -5.62
C VAL A 127 -6.85 -5.75 -5.79
N LEU A 128 -6.43 -6.61 -4.86
CA LEU A 128 -5.09 -7.17 -4.77
C LEU A 128 -5.16 -8.69 -4.60
N TRP A 129 -4.25 -9.42 -5.23
CA TRP A 129 -4.07 -10.84 -4.95
C TRP A 129 -3.17 -11.04 -3.74
N VAL A 130 -3.54 -11.97 -2.86
CA VAL A 130 -2.70 -12.37 -1.73
C VAL A 130 -2.30 -13.82 -1.92
N LYS A 131 -1.00 -14.09 -1.88
CA LYS A 131 -0.40 -15.42 -1.97
C LYS A 131 0.35 -15.72 -0.69
N VAL A 132 0.27 -16.96 -0.24
CA VAL A 132 1.10 -17.47 0.86
C VAL A 132 2.13 -18.42 0.25
N LEU A 133 3.39 -18.03 0.33
CA LEU A 133 4.49 -18.76 -0.30
C LEU A 133 5.08 -19.83 0.61
N ALA A 134 5.08 -19.58 1.93
CA ALA A 134 5.56 -20.51 2.93
C ALA A 134 4.83 -20.28 4.26
N VAL A 135 4.69 -21.34 5.06
CA VAL A 135 4.11 -21.27 6.41
C VAL A 135 4.90 -22.19 7.32
N LYS A 136 5.34 -21.66 8.46
CA LYS A 136 5.81 -22.44 9.61
C LYS A 136 4.81 -22.29 10.75
N VAL A 137 4.48 -23.41 11.37
CA VAL A 137 3.64 -23.46 12.57
C VAL A 137 4.48 -24.09 13.66
N ASP A 138 4.65 -23.38 14.78
CA ASP A 138 5.49 -23.83 15.90
C ASP A 138 6.91 -24.23 15.44
N GLY A 139 7.50 -23.39 14.58
CA GLY A 139 8.81 -23.61 13.98
C GLY A 139 8.87 -24.70 12.90
N LYS A 140 7.81 -25.50 12.70
CA LYS A 140 7.76 -26.55 11.69
C LYS A 140 7.22 -26.02 10.36
N ASP A 141 8.03 -26.14 9.32
CA ASP A 141 7.61 -25.82 7.94
C ASP A 141 6.52 -26.80 7.46
N LEU A 142 5.38 -26.26 7.03
CA LEU A 142 4.30 -27.03 6.44
C LEU A 142 4.63 -27.53 5.02
N ARG A 143 5.74 -27.05 4.44
CA ARG A 143 6.26 -27.44 3.12
C ARG A 143 5.18 -27.29 2.05
N LEU A 144 4.61 -26.10 1.94
CA LEU A 144 3.64 -25.80 0.89
C LEU A 144 4.26 -26.06 -0.50
N ALA A 145 3.52 -26.77 -1.34
CA ALA A 145 3.88 -27.09 -2.72
C ALA A 145 2.87 -26.54 -3.72
N GLY A 146 1.64 -26.26 -3.29
CA GLY A 146 0.59 -25.69 -4.12
C GLY A 146 0.68 -24.16 -4.26
N GLN A 147 -0.12 -23.62 -5.17
CA GLN A 147 -0.27 -22.18 -5.37
C GLN A 147 -1.25 -21.59 -4.34
N CYS A 148 -0.86 -21.58 -3.07
CA CYS A 148 -1.71 -21.08 -1.98
C CYS A 148 -2.01 -19.58 -2.18
N ARG A 149 -3.24 -19.25 -2.59
CA ARG A 149 -3.67 -17.88 -2.88
C ARG A 149 -5.15 -17.68 -2.63
N THR A 150 -5.58 -16.42 -2.51
CA THR A 150 -7.00 -16.09 -2.45
C THR A 150 -7.75 -16.60 -3.69
N VAL A 151 -9.00 -17.07 -3.53
CA VAL A 151 -9.83 -17.59 -4.65
C VAL A 151 -10.29 -16.49 -5.61
N ARG A 152 -10.31 -15.26 -5.13
CA ARG A 152 -10.59 -14.03 -5.88
C ARG A 152 -9.70 -12.90 -5.33
N PRO A 153 -9.55 -11.78 -6.04
CA PRO A 153 -8.85 -10.63 -5.50
C PRO A 153 -9.46 -10.13 -4.17
N ALA A 154 -8.60 -9.74 -3.24
CA ALA A 154 -8.97 -9.06 -2.00
C ALA A 154 -9.31 -7.60 -2.28
N LYS A 155 -10.43 -7.12 -1.75
CA LYS A 155 -10.88 -5.74 -1.96
C LYS A 155 -10.16 -4.83 -0.98
N LEU A 156 -9.50 -3.79 -1.47
CA LEU A 156 -8.86 -2.74 -0.70
C LEU A 156 -9.72 -1.47 -0.83
N SER A 157 -10.05 -0.85 0.30
CA SER A 157 -10.70 0.46 0.34
C SER A 157 -10.04 1.28 1.44
N VAL A 158 -9.33 2.35 1.06
CA VAL A 158 -8.65 3.24 2.00
C VAL A 158 -8.86 4.69 1.61
N LEU A 159 -8.98 5.53 2.64
CA LEU A 159 -9.16 6.97 2.54
C LEU A 159 -7.99 7.67 3.23
N GLY A 160 -7.45 8.68 2.59
CA GLY A 160 -6.56 9.66 3.20
C GLY A 160 -7.31 10.97 3.36
N ASP A 161 -7.51 11.38 4.60
CA ASP A 161 -8.26 12.60 4.92
C ASP A 161 -7.51 13.82 4.40
N GLY A 162 -8.19 14.65 3.62
CA GLY A 162 -7.70 15.94 3.16
C GLY A 162 -7.72 16.99 4.26
N GLY A 163 -7.65 18.26 3.88
CA GLY A 163 -7.70 19.38 4.82
C GLY A 163 -7.43 20.72 4.16
N GLY A 164 -7.98 21.78 4.76
CA GLY A 164 -7.87 23.16 4.30
C GLY A 164 -7.24 24.11 5.31
N ASP A 165 -6.81 25.27 4.82
CA ASP A 165 -6.37 26.43 5.63
C ASP A 165 -5.17 26.16 6.56
N LEU A 166 -4.40 25.12 6.22
CA LEU A 166 -3.13 24.82 6.87
C LEU A 166 -2.03 25.33 5.95
N SER A 167 -1.05 26.05 6.49
CA SER A 167 0.20 26.22 5.75
C SER A 167 0.75 24.83 5.40
N GLU A 168 1.48 24.70 4.30
CA GLU A 168 2.05 23.42 3.86
C GLU A 168 2.86 22.69 4.95
N THR A 169 3.30 23.41 5.97
CA THR A 169 4.09 22.97 7.12
C THR A 169 3.28 22.54 8.35
N GLU A 170 1.98 22.83 8.44
CA GLU A 170 1.17 22.61 9.66
C GLU A 170 0.31 21.34 9.62
N MET A 171 0.16 20.70 8.47
CA MET A 171 -0.66 19.49 8.33
C MET A 171 0.01 18.28 9.00
N ASP A 172 -0.68 17.68 9.98
CA ASP A 172 -0.26 16.43 10.63
C ASP A 172 -0.45 15.24 9.66
N LEU A 173 0.61 14.92 8.90
CA LEU A 173 0.63 13.82 7.94
C LEU A 173 0.53 12.41 8.56
N SER A 174 0.50 12.31 9.90
CA SER A 174 0.15 11.06 10.60
C SER A 174 -1.36 10.83 10.68
N LYS A 175 -2.16 11.83 10.29
CA LYS A 175 -3.63 11.80 10.26
C LYS A 175 -4.19 12.16 8.88
N HIS A 176 -3.52 13.04 8.15
CA HIS A 176 -3.97 13.53 6.85
C HIS A 176 -3.12 12.98 5.70
N TYR A 177 -3.62 13.13 4.48
CA TYR A 177 -2.92 12.83 3.23
C TYR A 177 -2.88 14.04 2.30
N ARG A 178 -1.72 14.24 1.65
CA ARG A 178 -1.52 15.23 0.61
C ARG A 178 -0.72 14.63 -0.54
N VAL A 179 -1.23 14.75 -1.76
CA VAL A 179 -0.63 14.12 -2.94
C VAL A 179 0.85 14.47 -3.20
N ALA A 180 1.28 15.69 -2.88
CA ALA A 180 2.66 16.15 -3.10
C ALA A 180 3.67 15.65 -2.06
N VAL A 181 3.23 15.26 -0.86
CA VAL A 181 4.12 14.88 0.27
C VAL A 181 3.86 13.48 0.79
N GLY A 182 2.67 12.94 0.53
CA GLY A 182 2.15 11.69 1.06
C GLY A 182 1.34 11.94 2.33
N GLY A 183 1.33 10.95 3.22
CA GLY A 183 0.56 10.99 4.46
C GLY A 183 -0.12 9.66 4.74
N ARG A 184 -1.06 9.69 5.66
CA ARG A 184 -1.76 8.50 6.12
C ARG A 184 -3.00 8.23 5.28
N LEU A 185 -3.20 6.96 4.97
CA LEU A 185 -4.50 6.42 4.55
C LEU A 185 -4.96 5.34 5.54
N ALA A 186 -6.26 5.23 5.75
CA ALA A 186 -6.85 4.21 6.60
C ALA A 186 -8.14 3.67 5.98
N GLY A 187 -8.46 2.42 6.28
CA GLY A 187 -9.67 1.80 5.78
C GLY A 187 -9.66 0.30 6.04
N THR A 188 -10.08 -0.48 5.05
CA THR A 188 -10.25 -1.93 5.20
C THR A 188 -9.75 -2.73 4.00
N VAL A 189 -9.48 -4.01 4.26
CA VAL A 189 -9.26 -5.04 3.26
C VAL A 189 -10.18 -6.24 3.49
N ASP A 190 -10.92 -6.63 2.47
CA ASP A 190 -11.71 -7.86 2.45
C ASP A 190 -10.83 -8.99 1.93
N VAL A 191 -10.41 -9.90 2.80
CA VAL A 191 -9.56 -11.03 2.44
C VAL A 191 -10.44 -12.25 2.13
N PRO A 192 -10.51 -12.71 0.87
CA PRO A 192 -11.32 -13.86 0.50
C PRO A 192 -10.72 -15.17 1.01
N ALA A 193 -11.45 -16.27 0.86
CA ALA A 193 -10.93 -17.59 1.15
C ALA A 193 -9.68 -17.91 0.31
N PHE A 194 -8.82 -18.79 0.84
CA PHE A 194 -7.65 -19.31 0.15
C PHE A 194 -7.95 -20.68 -0.47
N SER A 195 -7.21 -20.99 -1.53
CA SER A 195 -7.23 -22.30 -2.21
C SER A 195 -5.83 -22.66 -2.68
N GLY A 196 -5.61 -23.94 -2.98
CA GLY A 196 -4.33 -24.44 -3.46
C GLY A 196 -3.24 -24.48 -2.39
N CYS A 197 -3.60 -24.41 -1.11
CA CYS A 197 -2.67 -24.51 0.01
C CYS A 197 -2.40 -25.97 0.34
N VAL A 198 -1.73 -26.66 -0.59
CA VAL A 198 -1.42 -28.09 -0.49
C VAL A 198 0.03 -28.27 -0.04
N THR A 199 0.28 -29.13 0.94
CA THR A 199 1.61 -29.49 1.41
C THR A 199 2.30 -30.46 0.44
N LYS A 200 3.61 -30.66 0.57
CA LYS A 200 4.34 -31.70 -0.19
C LYS A 200 3.82 -33.12 0.07
N SER A 201 3.19 -33.38 1.21
CA SER A 201 2.56 -34.68 1.52
C SER A 201 1.16 -34.84 0.91
N GLY A 202 0.59 -33.78 0.33
CA GLY A 202 -0.74 -33.79 -0.27
C GLY A 202 -1.86 -33.29 0.64
N ASP A 203 -1.56 -32.84 1.86
CA ASP A 203 -2.56 -32.31 2.79
C ASP A 203 -3.04 -30.93 2.31
N ASP A 204 -4.35 -30.75 2.19
CA ASP A 204 -4.95 -29.46 1.85
C ASP A 204 -5.29 -28.66 3.13
N VAL A 205 -4.47 -27.65 3.40
CA VAL A 205 -4.65 -26.74 4.54
C VAL A 205 -5.37 -25.44 4.16
N SER A 206 -5.99 -25.36 2.96
CA SER A 206 -6.65 -24.15 2.48
C SER A 206 -7.74 -23.65 3.42
N ARG A 207 -8.51 -24.57 4.01
CA ARG A 207 -9.55 -24.23 5.01
C ARG A 207 -8.96 -23.67 6.30
N LEU A 208 -7.82 -24.19 6.74
CA LEU A 208 -7.14 -23.71 7.94
C LEU A 208 -6.60 -22.28 7.74
N VAL A 209 -5.94 -22.04 6.60
CA VAL A 209 -5.46 -20.70 6.22
C VAL A 209 -6.65 -19.73 6.15
N THR A 210 -7.71 -20.11 5.43
CA THR A 210 -8.94 -19.32 5.31
C THR A 210 -9.55 -18.95 6.66
N ALA A 211 -9.69 -19.93 7.56
CA ALA A 211 -10.30 -19.70 8.87
C ALA A 211 -9.51 -18.72 9.74
N THR A 212 -8.21 -18.59 9.49
CA THR A 212 -7.30 -17.76 10.28
C THR A 212 -7.28 -16.31 9.81
N VAL A 213 -7.23 -16.07 8.49
CA VAL A 213 -6.94 -14.74 7.93
C VAL A 213 -8.06 -14.13 7.09
N SER A 214 -8.99 -14.94 6.58
CA SER A 214 -10.03 -14.46 5.67
C SER A 214 -11.19 -13.82 6.43
N GLY A 215 -11.78 -12.79 5.84
CA GLY A 215 -12.93 -12.07 6.39
C GLY A 215 -13.09 -10.70 5.73
N PRO A 216 -14.30 -10.12 5.78
CA PRO A 216 -14.52 -8.75 5.36
C PRO A 216 -14.01 -7.74 6.41
N GLY A 217 -13.70 -6.52 5.97
CA GLY A 217 -13.51 -5.38 6.84
C GLY A 217 -12.26 -5.44 7.72
N ASN A 218 -11.19 -6.15 7.33
CA ASN A 218 -9.95 -6.17 8.12
C ASN A 218 -9.32 -4.78 8.06
N PRO A 219 -9.19 -4.05 9.18
CA PRO A 219 -8.66 -2.70 9.16
C PRO A 219 -7.21 -2.66 8.64
N ILE A 220 -6.91 -1.65 7.83
CA ILE A 220 -5.58 -1.37 7.30
C ILE A 220 -5.24 0.11 7.50
N LYS A 221 -3.97 0.38 7.80
CA LYS A 221 -3.38 1.71 7.83
C LYS A 221 -2.18 1.72 6.91
N LEU A 222 -2.07 2.74 6.07
CA LEU A 222 -1.00 2.93 5.11
C LEU A 222 -0.33 4.27 5.39
N GLN A 223 1.00 4.31 5.41
CA GLN A 223 1.74 5.57 5.42
C GLN A 223 2.49 5.64 4.09
N VAL A 224 2.14 6.63 3.28
CA VAL A 224 2.76 6.86 1.97
C VAL A 224 3.70 8.04 2.08
N SER A 225 4.90 7.94 1.52
CA SER A 225 5.77 9.09 1.27
C SER A 225 5.74 9.46 -0.20
N ALA A 226 5.69 10.76 -0.48
CA ALA A 226 5.96 11.28 -1.82
C ALA A 226 7.46 11.38 -2.14
N GLY A 227 8.33 10.95 -1.21
CA GLY A 227 9.75 10.83 -1.44
C GLY A 227 10.02 10.10 -2.75
N ILE A 228 10.64 10.80 -3.70
CA ILE A 228 11.08 10.19 -4.93
C ILE A 228 12.36 9.43 -4.58
N CYS A 229 12.24 8.12 -4.35
CA CYS A 229 13.40 7.24 -4.33
C CYS A 229 14.01 7.31 -5.72
N THR A 230 15.08 8.08 -5.87
CA THR A 230 15.78 8.27 -7.14
C THR A 230 17.23 7.92 -6.95
N LYS A 231 17.72 6.98 -7.75
CA LYS A 231 19.14 6.90 -8.01
C LYS A 231 19.55 8.11 -8.84
N LYS A 232 20.58 8.83 -8.40
CA LYS A 232 21.16 9.93 -9.17
C LYS A 232 21.65 9.40 -10.51
N SER A 233 21.09 9.91 -11.61
CA SER A 233 21.49 9.59 -12.98
C SER A 233 21.75 10.89 -13.75
N PRO A 234 22.62 10.88 -14.78
CA PRO A 234 22.83 12.04 -15.66
C PRO A 234 21.56 12.55 -16.35
N LEU A 235 20.52 11.70 -16.44
CA LEU A 235 19.22 12.03 -17.05
C LEU A 235 18.18 12.53 -16.03
N GLY A 236 18.55 12.73 -14.77
CA GLY A 236 17.64 13.08 -13.67
C GLY A 236 17.24 11.87 -12.81
N GLY A 237 16.21 12.04 -11.99
CA GLY A 237 15.71 10.98 -11.11
C GLY A 237 14.89 9.95 -11.90
N LEU A 238 15.36 8.71 -11.94
CA LEU A 238 14.61 7.60 -12.56
C LEU A 238 13.76 6.87 -11.50
N PRO A 239 12.58 6.35 -11.87
CA PRO A 239 11.82 5.48 -10.98
C PRO A 239 12.62 4.20 -10.71
N PRO A 240 12.33 3.48 -9.61
CA PRO A 240 12.99 2.22 -9.32
C PRO A 240 12.84 1.22 -10.48
N ALA A 241 13.97 0.64 -10.87
CA ALA A 241 14.04 -0.35 -11.94
C ALA A 241 13.48 -1.70 -11.47
N PRO A 242 13.09 -2.60 -12.39
CA PRO A 242 12.71 -3.96 -12.03
C PRO A 242 13.80 -4.65 -11.22
N GLY A 243 13.42 -5.32 -10.12
CA GLY A 243 14.36 -5.91 -9.16
C GLY A 243 14.82 -4.97 -8.03
N GLU A 244 14.48 -3.69 -8.08
CA GLU A 244 14.75 -2.72 -7.00
C GLU A 244 13.57 -2.63 -6.03
N SER A 245 13.12 -3.78 -5.54
CA SER A 245 11.92 -3.97 -4.71
C SER A 245 12.08 -3.65 -3.22
N THR A 246 13.27 -3.23 -2.79
CA THR A 246 13.54 -2.77 -1.42
C THR A 246 13.96 -1.30 -1.40
N PRO A 247 13.75 -0.56 -0.29
CA PRO A 247 14.15 0.84 -0.20
C PRO A 247 15.63 1.08 -0.53
N GLU A 248 16.53 0.21 -0.06
CA GLU A 248 17.97 0.30 -0.30
C GLU A 248 18.28 0.08 -1.79
N ALA A 249 17.66 -0.95 -2.40
CA ALA A 249 17.85 -1.26 -3.80
C ALA A 249 17.28 -0.16 -4.72
N ALA A 250 16.20 0.50 -4.31
CA ALA A 250 15.57 1.64 -5.00
C ALA A 250 16.32 2.97 -4.78
N GLY A 251 17.33 3.00 -3.91
CA GLY A 251 18.07 4.23 -3.58
C GLY A 251 17.24 5.24 -2.80
N CYS A 252 16.30 4.79 -1.96
CA CYS A 252 15.59 5.67 -1.03
C CYS A 252 16.55 6.09 0.10
N GLU A 253 16.61 7.38 0.40
CA GLU A 253 17.28 7.89 1.61
C GLU A 253 16.36 7.75 2.83
N MET A 254 16.93 7.65 4.04
CA MET A 254 16.17 7.36 5.27
C MET A 254 15.10 8.41 5.59
N ASP A 255 15.37 9.68 5.29
CA ASP A 255 14.45 10.81 5.43
C ASP A 255 13.32 10.81 4.39
N GLN A 256 13.45 10.01 3.33
CA GLN A 256 12.43 9.81 2.29
C GLN A 256 11.47 8.66 2.64
N LEU A 257 11.78 7.86 3.65
CA LEU A 257 10.93 6.75 4.07
C LEU A 257 9.75 7.27 4.90
N PRO A 258 8.54 6.74 4.69
CA PRO A 258 7.41 7.06 5.55
C PRO A 258 7.71 6.63 6.99
N ALA A 259 7.25 7.42 7.96
CA ALA A 259 7.36 7.05 9.36
C ALA A 259 6.72 5.67 9.59
N GLU A 260 7.40 4.82 10.37
CA GLU A 260 6.85 3.52 10.72
C GLU A 260 5.65 3.68 11.66
N PHE A 261 4.59 2.91 11.43
CA PHE A 261 3.52 2.81 12.41
C PHE A 261 4.04 2.15 13.70
N PRO A 262 3.85 2.76 14.88
CA PRO A 262 4.11 2.08 16.14
C PRO A 262 3.16 0.89 16.26
N TYR A 263 3.63 -0.24 16.78
CA TYR A 263 2.72 -1.33 17.16
C TYR A 263 1.70 -0.79 18.17
N PRO A 264 0.40 -1.12 18.02
CA PRO A 264 -0.61 -0.73 18.99
C PRO A 264 -0.25 -1.29 20.36
N LYS A 265 -0.60 -0.56 21.41
CA LYS A 265 -0.31 -1.00 22.77
C LYS A 265 -1.15 -2.24 23.05
N ARG A 266 -0.57 -3.18 23.81
CA ARG A 266 -1.26 -4.40 24.21
C ARG A 266 -2.48 -4.02 25.07
N GLY A 267 -3.68 -4.08 24.51
CA GLY A 267 -4.92 -3.72 25.21
C GLY A 267 -5.87 -2.78 24.44
N ASP A 268 -5.41 -2.18 23.35
CA ASP A 268 -6.26 -1.44 22.38
C ASP A 268 -6.94 -2.41 21.37
#